data_AF-A0A8H3A6Y7-F1
#
_entry.id   AF-A0A8H3A6Y7-F1
#
_cell.length_a   1.000
_cell.length_b   1.000
_cell.length_c   1.000
_cell.angle_alpha   90.00
_cell.angle_beta   90.00
_cell.angle_gamma   90.00
#
_symmetry.space_group_name_H-M   'P 1'
#
loop_
_entity.id
_entity.type
_entity.pdbx_description
1 polymer ?
#
loop_
_entity_poly.entity_id
_entity_poly.type
_entity_poly.pdbx_seq_one_letter_code
_entity_poly.pdbx_strand_id
1 'polypeptide(L)'
;MFNRLSLFVLGSLVVFVTAQYPSCAQPCVGQASHGSCSLQDNACLCQDATYCNTTNDCFRTSCSYSDWTAAYNYSVQLCNQAGVTQSNTQNPPKKRAVTPAHLHARMHKARL
;
A
#
# COMPACT_ATOMS: atom_id res chain seq x y z
N MET A 1 -11.84 51.27 -21.63
CA MET A 1 -12.30 50.08 -22.37
C MET A 1 -11.17 49.05 -22.32
N PHE A 2 -11.15 48.16 -21.31
CA PHE A 2 -10.15 47.09 -21.22
C PHE A 2 -10.80 45.75 -21.53
N ASN A 3 -10.30 45.18 -22.62
CA ASN A 3 -10.84 44.07 -23.38
C ASN A 3 -10.70 42.74 -22.64
N ARG A 4 -11.69 41.86 -22.79
CA ARG A 4 -11.78 40.57 -22.13
C ARG A 4 -10.86 39.55 -22.83
N LEU A 5 -9.69 39.27 -22.26
CA LEU A 5 -8.97 38.03 -22.58
C LEU A 5 -9.42 36.94 -21.61
N SER A 6 -10.42 36.16 -22.05
CA SER A 6 -10.79 34.90 -21.43
C SER A 6 -9.70 33.86 -21.66
N LEU A 7 -8.88 33.60 -20.64
CA LEU A 7 -8.06 32.39 -20.58
C LEU A 7 -8.95 31.22 -20.16
N PHE A 8 -9.36 30.40 -21.13
CA PHE A 8 -9.95 29.09 -20.87
C PHE A 8 -8.85 28.17 -20.33
N VAL A 9 -8.70 28.13 -19.01
CA VAL A 9 -7.90 27.10 -18.34
C VAL A 9 -8.71 25.81 -18.38
N LEU A 10 -8.42 24.95 -19.37
CA LEU A 10 -8.84 23.55 -19.35
C LEU A 10 -8.07 22.84 -18.22
N GLY A 11 -8.55 23.00 -16.99
CA GLY A 11 -8.00 22.35 -15.81
C GLY A 11 -8.20 20.84 -15.92
N SER A 12 -7.16 20.11 -16.28
CA SER A 12 -7.14 18.65 -16.11
C SER A 12 -7.19 18.37 -14.61
N LEU A 13 -8.26 17.72 -14.15
CA LEU A 13 -8.35 17.22 -12.77
C LEU A 13 -7.30 16.11 -12.60
N VAL A 14 -6.09 16.49 -12.22
CA VAL A 14 -5.09 15.53 -11.73
C VAL A 14 -5.58 15.07 -10.37
N VAL A 15 -6.16 13.88 -10.31
CA VAL A 15 -6.49 13.23 -9.05
C VAL A 15 -5.16 12.76 -8.44
N PHE A 16 -4.62 13.55 -7.52
CA PHE A 16 -3.46 13.16 -6.73
C PHE A 16 -3.91 12.05 -5.77
N VAL A 17 -3.66 10.78 -6.10
CA VAL A 17 -3.84 9.69 -5.14
C VAL A 17 -2.67 9.77 -4.16
N THR A 18 -2.91 10.34 -2.98
CA THR A 18 -1.97 10.23 -1.87
C THR A 18 -1.93 8.77 -1.44
N ALA A 19 -0.79 8.12 -1.58
CA ALA A 19 -0.60 6.79 -1.03
C ALA A 19 -0.79 6.88 0.49
N GLN A 20 -1.81 6.20 1.00
CA GLN A 20 -2.15 6.18 2.41
C GLN A 20 -2.58 4.77 2.79
N TYR A 21 -2.47 4.43 4.06
CA TYR A 21 -2.96 3.15 4.55
C TYR A 21 -4.49 3.06 4.39
N PRO A 22 -5.01 1.91 3.93
CA PRO A 22 -6.43 1.60 4.02
C PRO A 22 -6.93 1.71 5.46
N SER A 23 -8.22 1.99 5.66
CA SER A 23 -8.81 2.14 6.99
C SER A 23 -8.60 0.90 7.89
N CYS A 24 -8.66 -0.30 7.32
CA CYS A 24 -8.40 -1.56 8.03
C CYS A 24 -6.96 -1.70 8.53
N ALA A 25 -6.00 -1.02 7.90
CA ALA A 25 -4.56 -1.12 8.18
C ALA A 25 -4.07 -0.04 9.17
N GLN A 26 -4.84 1.04 9.36
CA GLN A 26 -4.51 2.11 10.30
C GLN A 26 -4.28 1.65 11.75
N PRO A 27 -5.13 0.78 12.35
CA PRO A 27 -4.85 0.31 13.71
C PRO A 27 -3.58 -0.54 13.78
N CYS A 28 -3.24 -1.28 12.72
CA CYS A 28 -2.09 -2.18 12.72
C CYS A 28 -0.75 -1.45 12.90
N VAL A 29 -0.56 -0.30 12.24
CA VAL A 29 0.70 0.46 12.32
C VAL A 29 0.86 1.21 13.64
N GLY A 30 -0.25 1.56 14.31
CA GLY A 30 -0.24 2.26 15.59
C GLY A 30 -0.16 1.33 16.81
N GLN A 31 -0.54 0.06 16.66
CA GLN A 31 -0.58 -0.92 17.75
C GLN A 31 0.53 -1.97 17.70
N ALA A 32 1.26 -2.08 16.58
CA ALA A 32 2.36 -3.02 16.46
C ALA A 32 3.49 -2.69 17.46
N SER A 33 4.17 -3.74 17.93
CA SER A 33 5.29 -3.60 18.84
C SER A 33 6.45 -2.92 18.12
N HIS A 34 6.79 -1.70 18.53
CA HIS A 34 7.84 -0.87 17.93
C HIS A 34 9.20 -0.95 18.65
N GLY A 35 9.33 -1.82 19.66
CA GLY A 35 10.56 -1.94 20.45
C GLY A 35 10.99 -0.59 21.03
N SER A 36 12.22 -0.17 20.74
CA SER A 36 12.77 1.14 21.11
C SER A 36 12.58 2.22 20.03
N CYS A 37 11.97 1.89 18.90
CA CYS A 37 11.76 2.83 17.81
C CYS A 37 10.60 3.80 18.11
N SER A 38 10.74 5.04 17.66
CA SER A 38 9.60 5.97 17.60
C SER A 38 8.64 5.54 16.48
N LEU A 39 7.34 5.75 16.68
CA LEU A 39 6.33 5.54 15.63
C LEU A 39 6.51 6.47 14.41
N GLN A 40 7.31 7.52 14.53
CA GLN A 40 7.67 8.40 13.40
C GLN A 40 9.03 8.06 12.78
N ASP A 41 9.81 7.14 13.36
CA ASP A 41 11.12 6.75 12.85
C ASP A 41 10.99 5.52 11.94
N ASN A 42 10.61 5.79 10.69
CA ASN A 42 10.47 4.73 9.67
C ASN A 42 11.79 3.98 9.42
N ALA A 43 12.96 4.61 9.59
CA ALA A 43 14.24 3.91 9.39
C ALA A 43 14.43 2.83 10.46
N CYS A 44 14.16 3.17 11.73
CA CYS A 44 14.22 2.23 12.85
C CYS A 44 13.15 1.14 12.72
N LEU A 45 11.88 1.53 12.51
CA LEU A 45 10.75 0.60 12.42
C LEU A 45 10.93 -0.43 11.30
N CYS A 46 11.44 -0.02 10.14
CA CYS A 46 11.65 -0.92 9.00
C CYS A 46 12.82 -1.90 9.20
N GLN A 47 13.76 -1.59 10.11
CA GLN A 47 14.83 -2.50 10.51
C GLN A 47 14.37 -3.49 11.58
N ASP A 48 13.32 -3.16 12.34
CA ASP A 48 12.76 -4.04 13.35
C ASP A 48 11.88 -5.13 12.70
N ALA A 49 12.39 -6.35 12.67
CA ALA A 49 11.69 -7.49 12.09
C ALA A 49 10.38 -7.81 12.83
N THR A 50 10.32 -7.58 14.15
CA THR A 50 9.12 -7.87 14.96
C THR A 50 7.98 -6.93 14.58
N TYR A 51 8.26 -5.63 14.49
CA TYR A 51 7.34 -4.61 14.01
C TYR A 51 6.87 -4.94 12.60
N CYS A 52 7.80 -5.19 11.68
CA CYS A 52 7.47 -5.52 10.29
C CYS A 52 6.57 -6.75 10.16
N ASN A 53 6.85 -7.81 10.93
CA ASN A 53 6.09 -9.06 10.87
C ASN A 53 4.72 -8.93 11.52
N THR A 54 4.65 -8.37 12.73
CA THR A 54 3.38 -8.20 13.47
C THR A 54 2.44 -7.24 12.74
N THR A 55 2.97 -6.17 12.13
CA THR A 55 2.19 -5.26 11.29
C THR A 55 1.65 -5.96 10.05
N ASN A 56 2.49 -6.74 9.34
CA ASN A 56 2.05 -7.48 8.15
C ASN A 56 1.00 -8.55 8.48
N ASP A 57 1.16 -9.28 9.59
CA ASP A 57 0.15 -10.24 10.03
C ASP A 57 -1.17 -9.56 10.39
N CYS A 58 -1.11 -8.41 11.06
CA CYS A 58 -2.31 -7.61 11.32
C CYS A 58 -2.99 -7.16 10.03
N PHE A 59 -2.24 -6.70 9.01
CA PHE A 59 -2.82 -6.39 7.70
C PHE A 59 -3.50 -7.62 7.10
N ARG A 60 -2.84 -8.78 7.12
CA ARG A 60 -3.35 -10.03 6.56
C ARG A 60 -4.66 -10.49 7.23
N THR A 61 -4.82 -10.28 8.53
CA THR A 61 -6.01 -10.70 9.27
C THR A 61 -7.14 -9.68 9.27
N SER A 62 -6.81 -8.38 9.17
CA SER A 62 -7.78 -7.29 9.34
C SER A 62 -8.28 -6.72 8.00
N CYS A 63 -7.54 -6.94 6.92
CA CYS A 63 -7.82 -6.35 5.62
C CYS A 63 -8.20 -7.39 4.56
N SER A 64 -8.91 -6.92 3.52
CA SER A 64 -9.05 -7.69 2.28
C SER A 64 -7.68 -7.94 1.65
N TYR A 65 -7.57 -8.94 0.75
CA TYR A 65 -6.30 -9.21 0.09
C TYR A 65 -5.76 -8.00 -0.71
N SER A 66 -6.64 -7.22 -1.35
CA SER A 66 -6.21 -6.01 -2.08
C SER A 66 -5.72 -4.94 -1.13
N ASP A 67 -6.40 -4.73 -0.01
CA ASP A 67 -6.03 -3.72 0.97
C ASP A 67 -4.77 -4.10 1.73
N TRP A 68 -4.59 -5.39 2.06
CA TRP A 68 -3.33 -5.91 2.59
C TRP A 68 -2.18 -5.65 1.61
N THR A 69 -2.38 -5.93 0.32
CA THR A 69 -1.36 -5.68 -0.71
C THR A 69 -1.04 -4.18 -0.82
N ALA A 70 -2.05 -3.31 -0.79
CA ALA A 70 -1.87 -1.87 -0.83
C ALA A 70 -1.13 -1.35 0.41
N ALA A 71 -1.51 -1.79 1.61
CA ALA A 71 -0.85 -1.44 2.87
C ALA A 71 0.61 -1.87 2.89
N TYR A 72 0.89 -3.13 2.51
CA TYR A 72 2.25 -3.66 2.43
C TYR A 72 3.12 -2.87 1.45
N ASN A 73 2.62 -2.58 0.24
CA ASN A 73 3.36 -1.80 -0.75
C ASN A 73 3.64 -0.38 -0.25
N TYR A 74 2.69 0.24 0.47
CA TYR A 74 2.89 1.55 1.08
C TYR A 74 3.94 1.51 2.19
N SER A 75 3.94 0.48 3.05
CA SER A 75 5.00 0.28 4.04
C SER A 75 6.38 0.11 3.38
N VAL A 76 6.48 -0.70 2.33
CA VAL A 76 7.73 -0.87 1.57
C VAL A 76 8.21 0.46 0.97
N GLN A 77 7.29 1.28 0.45
CA GLN A 77 7.62 2.61 -0.05
C GLN A 77 8.18 3.51 1.06
N LEU A 78 7.58 3.53 2.24
CA LEU A 78 8.07 4.30 3.39
C LEU A 78 9.47 3.83 3.83
N CYS A 79 9.70 2.51 3.89
CA CYS A 79 11.00 1.95 4.21
C CYS A 79 12.07 2.36 3.19
N ASN A 80 11.75 2.28 1.89
CA ASN A 80 12.65 2.70 0.82
C ASN A 80 13.00 4.19 0.91
N GLN A 81 12.03 5.05 1.22
CA GLN A 81 12.25 6.49 1.44
C GLN A 81 13.13 6.76 2.67
N ALA A 82 13.09 5.88 3.67
CA ALA A 82 13.95 5.91 4.85
C ALA A 82 15.32 5.23 4.64
N GLY A 83 15.64 4.77 3.42
CA GLY A 83 16.92 4.13 3.09
C GLY A 83 16.99 2.63 3.38
N VAL A 84 15.90 2.00 3.82
CA VAL A 84 15.82 0.56 4.11
C VAL A 84 15.22 -0.16 2.91
N THR A 85 16.06 -0.81 2.10
CA THR A 85 15.65 -1.48 0.85
C THR A 85 15.44 -2.98 0.97
N GLN A 86 15.83 -3.57 2.11
CA GLN A 86 15.61 -4.98 2.40
C GLN A 86 14.29 -5.15 3.16
N SER A 87 13.46 -6.11 2.73
CA SER A 87 12.23 -6.45 3.43
C SER A 87 12.52 -7.47 4.52
N ASN A 88 12.22 -7.12 5.78
CA ASN A 88 12.30 -8.02 6.93
C ASN A 88 11.00 -8.82 7.17
N THR A 89 10.01 -8.65 6.29
CA THR A 89 8.68 -9.20 6.44
C THR A 89 8.59 -10.65 5.96
N GLN A 90 8.11 -11.52 6.83
CA GLN A 90 7.75 -12.89 6.52
C GLN A 90 6.35 -12.94 5.90
N ASN A 91 6.16 -13.87 4.96
CA ASN A 91 4.87 -14.10 4.29
C ASN A 91 4.24 -12.81 3.71
N PRO A 92 4.97 -12.03 2.89
CA PRO A 92 4.39 -10.85 2.24
C PRO A 92 3.28 -11.24 1.25
N PRO A 93 2.37 -10.30 0.90
CA PRO A 93 1.32 -10.56 -0.08
C PRO A 93 1.96 -10.96 -1.41
N LYS A 94 1.56 -12.12 -1.94
CA LYS A 94 2.10 -12.62 -3.19
C LYS A 94 1.57 -11.77 -4.33
N LYS A 95 2.45 -11.34 -5.25
CA LYS A 95 1.94 -10.84 -6.53
C LYS A 95 1.22 -12.01 -7.19
N ARG A 96 -0.11 -11.95 -7.27
CA ARG A 96 -0.90 -12.95 -8.00
C ARG A 96 -0.48 -12.83 -9.46
N ALA A 97 0.37 -13.75 -9.92
CA ALA A 97 0.55 -13.96 -11.34
C ALA A 97 -0.80 -14.42 -11.88
N VAL A 98 -1.36 -13.68 -12.83
CA VAL A 98 -2.48 -14.19 -13.63
C VAL A 98 -1.88 -15.26 -14.53
N THR A 99 -1.78 -16.49 -14.02
CA THR A 99 -1.38 -17.62 -14.86
C THR A 99 -2.47 -17.86 -15.91
N PRO A 100 -2.12 -18.20 -17.16
CA PRO A 100 -3.07 -18.40 -18.26
C PRO A 100 -4.21 -19.38 -17.95
N ALA A 101 -4.01 -20.30 -17.01
CA ALA A 101 -5.02 -21.24 -16.53
C ALA A 101 -6.25 -20.55 -15.89
N HIS A 102 -6.07 -19.39 -15.23
CA HIS A 102 -7.18 -18.68 -14.59
C HIS A 102 -7.99 -17.82 -15.56
N LEU A 103 -7.39 -17.43 -16.70
CA LEU A 103 -8.08 -16.69 -17.76
C LEU A 103 -9.10 -17.57 -18.49
N HIS A 104 -8.77 -18.84 -18.76
CA HIS A 104 -9.67 -19.79 -19.42
C HIS A 104 -10.93 -20.08 -18.59
N ALA A 105 -10.82 -20.14 -17.27
CA ALA A 105 -11.97 -20.39 -16.39
C ALA A 105 -13.00 -19.22 -16.39
N ARG A 106 -12.55 -17.97 -16.57
CA ARG A 106 -13.46 -16.81 -16.65
C ARG A 106 -14.18 -16.72 -17.99
N MET A 107 -13.55 -17.12 -19.10
CA MET A 107 -14.20 -17.06 -20.41
C MET A 107 -15.35 -18.06 -20.56
N HIS A 108 -15.30 -19.23 -19.90
CA HIS A 108 -16.42 -20.17 -19.89
C HIS A 108 -17.64 -19.68 -19.11
N LYS A 109 -17.43 -18.86 -18.07
CA LYS A 109 -18.53 -18.33 -17.24
C LYS A 109 -19.21 -17.09 -17.84
N ALA A 110 -18.59 -16.44 -18.84
CA ALA A 110 -19.16 -15.30 -19.56
C ALA A 110 -19.95 -15.71 -20.83
N ARG A 111 -20.09 -17.02 -21.08
CA ARG A 111 -20.75 -17.58 -22.27
C ARG A 111 -22.07 -18.32 -21.96
N LEU A 112 -22.53 -18.25 -20.71
CA LEU A 112 -23.82 -18.72 -20.21
C LEU A 112 -24.58 -17.51 -19.67
#